data_AF-A0A924W2Q2-F1
#
_entry.id   AF-A0A924W2Q2-F1
#
_cell.length_a   1.000
_cell.length_b   1.000
_cell.length_c   1.000
_cell.angle_alpha   90.00
_cell.angle_beta   90.00
_cell.angle_gamma   90.00
#
_symmetry.space_group_name_H-M   'P 1'
#
loop_
_entity.id
_entity.type
_entity.pdbx_description
1 polymer ?
#
loop_
_entity_poly.entity_id
_entity_poly.type
_entity_poly.pdbx_seq_one_letter_code
_entity_poly.pdbx_strand_id
1 'polypeptide(L)'
;MATAFVFAGGGSLGAIQVGALRELVRAGERPDFVVGASVGALNACFFASRPDCEGVEALEEIWRDLKRNDIFPLTWRSAIGWFRGAGSLFESTALRDLIERHLPVRNLEDAAVPVHVVATNLSGATVCLSRGPAVDAVLASAAIPIAFPSVRIGADHLMDGAIAGNTPILTAAELGATRIIVLQTGYACSIDGPPNGAVARGMHALTLLIANQMERDLKLIGGKVDVHVAPHLCPLDVSPFNFDQSAALIERASVQTRAWLDAGGLAQATSPAELEHDHAAMMMGPPAAGGYDVVSYFADGGTPMVGSPEFTGAYDGMMYFFANCDNRDAFVADPARYAPQYGGRCAYAMARGSDVKGDPHVYHIDGGRLFFNLDPHIHAQWERDLANHIRRADARWFAKQDA
;
A
#
# COMPACT_ATOMS: atom_id res chain seq x y z
N MET A 1 -11.39 23.73 19.58
CA MET A 1 -10.84 23.41 18.25
C MET A 1 -11.58 22.18 17.78
N ALA A 2 -12.26 22.24 16.63
CA ALA A 2 -12.99 21.09 16.11
C ALA A 2 -12.00 20.12 15.45
N THR A 3 -11.96 18.88 15.95
CA THR A 3 -11.08 17.81 15.47
C THR A 3 -11.87 16.85 14.60
N ALA A 4 -11.44 16.66 13.36
CA ALA A 4 -12.02 15.66 12.47
C ALA A 4 -11.08 14.46 12.32
N PHE A 5 -11.63 13.24 12.35
CA PHE A 5 -10.92 12.08 11.81
C PHE A 5 -11.35 11.89 10.36
N VAL A 6 -10.38 11.81 9.44
CA VAL A 6 -10.62 11.67 8.00
C VAL A 6 -10.13 10.30 7.54
N PHE A 7 -11.05 9.49 7.01
CA PHE A 7 -10.80 8.13 6.56
C PHE A 7 -10.72 8.09 5.04
N ALA A 8 -9.53 7.82 4.50
CA ALA A 8 -9.31 7.70 3.06
C ALA A 8 -9.98 6.46 2.44
N GLY A 9 -10.28 6.50 1.14
CA GLY A 9 -10.65 5.31 0.38
C GLY A 9 -9.44 4.41 0.09
N GLY A 10 -9.66 3.14 -0.30
CA GLY A 10 -8.57 2.19 -0.54
C GLY A 10 -8.91 0.69 -0.62
N GLY A 11 -10.20 0.31 -0.74
CA GLY A 11 -10.59 -1.10 -0.85
C GLY A 11 -10.21 -1.91 0.40
N SER A 12 -9.63 -3.10 0.23
CA SER A 12 -9.20 -3.97 1.34
C SER A 12 -8.13 -3.36 2.25
N LEU A 13 -7.42 -2.32 1.79
CA LEU A 13 -6.44 -1.59 2.58
C LEU A 13 -7.08 -0.76 3.71
N GLY A 14 -8.41 -0.69 3.79
CA GLY A 14 -9.14 -0.16 4.94
C GLY A 14 -8.74 -0.83 6.28
N ALA A 15 -8.23 -2.06 6.25
CA ALA A 15 -7.65 -2.74 7.41
C ALA A 15 -6.53 -1.92 8.09
N ILE A 16 -5.72 -1.18 7.32
CA ILE A 16 -4.65 -0.33 7.86
C ILE A 16 -5.21 0.77 8.75
N GLN A 17 -6.36 1.35 8.37
CA GLN A 17 -7.02 2.39 9.15
C GLN A 17 -7.45 1.87 10.50
N VAL A 18 -7.89 0.61 10.60
CA VAL A 18 -8.29 0.00 11.87
C VAL A 18 -7.11 -0.10 12.83
N GLY A 19 -5.94 -0.51 12.34
CA GLY A 19 -4.71 -0.54 13.13
C GLY A 19 -4.27 0.85 13.62
N ALA A 20 -4.37 1.87 12.76
CA ALA A 20 -4.08 3.25 13.16
C ALA A 20 -5.11 3.79 14.16
N LEU A 21 -6.39 3.56 13.92
CA LEU A 21 -7.50 3.96 14.78
C LEU A 21 -7.37 3.35 16.18
N ARG A 22 -6.96 2.08 16.26
CA ARG A 22 -6.69 1.37 17.52
C ARG A 22 -5.72 2.13 18.41
N GLU A 23 -4.63 2.63 17.84
CA GLU A 23 -3.63 3.37 18.62
C GLU A 23 -4.05 4.80 18.93
N LEU A 24 -4.72 5.49 18.01
CA LEU A 24 -5.27 6.84 18.26
C LEU A 24 -6.26 6.83 19.42
N VAL A 25 -7.22 5.90 19.42
CA VAL A 25 -8.23 5.79 20.47
C VAL A 25 -7.60 5.38 21.81
N ARG A 26 -6.61 4.46 21.80
CA ARG A 26 -5.85 4.09 23.01
C ARG A 26 -5.04 5.24 23.59
N ALA A 27 -4.50 6.11 22.73
CA ALA A 27 -3.81 7.34 23.14
C ALA A 27 -4.78 8.42 23.66
N GLY A 28 -6.09 8.18 23.59
CA GLY A 28 -7.13 9.08 24.10
C GLY A 28 -7.56 10.15 23.10
N GLU A 29 -7.13 10.07 21.83
CA GLU A 29 -7.58 10.98 20.79
C GLU A 29 -9.06 10.75 20.46
N ARG A 30 -9.82 11.83 20.32
CA ARG A 30 -11.26 11.81 20.05
C ARG A 30 -11.63 12.84 18.99
N PRO A 31 -12.39 12.46 17.95
CA PRO A 31 -12.94 13.41 17.01
C PRO A 31 -14.23 14.05 17.52
N ASP A 32 -14.46 15.30 17.10
CA ASP A 32 -15.77 15.96 17.17
C ASP A 32 -16.70 15.49 16.05
N PHE A 33 -16.13 15.05 14.92
CA PHE A 33 -16.84 14.43 13.80
C PHE A 33 -15.89 13.61 12.92
N VAL A 34 -16.44 12.74 12.09
CA VAL A 34 -15.65 11.91 11.17
C VAL A 34 -16.12 12.07 9.73
N VAL A 35 -15.18 11.98 8.78
CA VAL A 35 -15.46 12.06 7.34
C VAL A 35 -14.80 10.89 6.64
N GLY A 36 -15.50 10.20 5.75
CA GLY A 36 -14.93 9.06 5.03
C GLY A 36 -15.39 8.93 3.58
N ALA A 37 -14.55 8.32 2.75
CA ALA A 37 -14.86 7.98 1.36
C ALA A 37 -14.59 6.49 1.09
N SER A 38 -15.44 5.84 0.29
CA SER A 38 -15.32 4.41 -0.07
C SER A 38 -15.22 3.52 1.17
N VAL A 39 -14.24 2.63 1.25
CA VAL A 39 -13.98 1.85 2.48
C VAL A 39 -13.79 2.71 3.73
N GLY A 40 -13.23 3.92 3.57
CA GLY A 40 -13.10 4.88 4.66
C GLY A 40 -14.46 5.34 5.19
N ALA A 41 -15.48 5.45 4.33
CA ALA A 41 -16.85 5.74 4.77
C ALA A 41 -17.43 4.59 5.62
N LEU A 42 -17.17 3.34 5.23
CA LEU A 42 -17.59 2.17 6.02
C LEU A 42 -16.95 2.20 7.41
N ASN A 43 -15.62 2.35 7.48
CA ASN A 43 -14.89 2.43 8.74
C ASN A 43 -15.34 3.63 9.58
N ALA A 44 -15.55 4.79 8.96
CA ALA A 44 -16.02 6.01 9.62
C ALA A 44 -17.42 5.82 10.21
N CYS A 45 -18.38 5.27 9.47
CA CYS A 45 -19.74 5.05 9.96
C CYS A 45 -19.76 4.01 11.10
N PHE A 46 -18.98 2.93 11.01
CA PHE A 46 -18.89 1.95 12.09
C PHE A 46 -18.29 2.58 13.36
N PHE A 47 -17.14 3.24 13.23
CA PHE A 47 -16.47 3.89 14.36
C PHE A 47 -17.31 5.01 14.98
N ALA A 48 -17.97 5.84 14.16
CA ALA A 48 -18.86 6.90 14.64
C ALA A 48 -20.02 6.37 15.49
N SER A 49 -20.43 5.12 15.26
CA SER A 49 -21.47 4.45 16.04
C SER A 49 -20.95 3.94 17.39
N ARG A 50 -19.68 3.53 17.45
CA ARG A 50 -19.00 2.99 18.64
C ARG A 50 -17.59 3.61 18.77
N PRO A 51 -17.49 4.89 19.19
CA PRO A 51 -16.25 5.68 19.14
C PRO A 51 -15.34 5.41 20.34
N ASP A 52 -15.12 4.14 20.66
CA ASP A 52 -14.36 3.65 21.81
C ASP A 52 -13.50 2.43 21.46
N CYS A 53 -12.67 1.99 22.41
CA CYS A 53 -11.76 0.86 22.20
C CYS A 53 -12.50 -0.44 21.84
N GLU A 54 -13.65 -0.71 22.47
CA GLU A 54 -14.44 -1.92 22.20
C GLU A 54 -15.06 -1.89 20.80
N GLY A 55 -15.49 -0.71 20.34
CA GLY A 55 -15.93 -0.49 18.97
C GLY A 55 -14.82 -0.73 17.96
N VAL A 56 -13.61 -0.25 18.22
CA VAL A 56 -12.46 -0.51 17.34
C VAL A 56 -12.09 -2.00 17.32
N GLU A 57 -12.14 -2.68 18.46
CA GLU A 57 -11.91 -4.13 18.54
C GLU A 57 -12.97 -4.92 17.75
N ALA A 58 -14.25 -4.54 17.84
CA ALA A 58 -15.30 -5.15 17.04
C ALA A 58 -15.12 -4.89 15.53
N LEU A 59 -14.65 -3.70 15.15
CA LEU A 59 -14.32 -3.40 13.74
C LEU A 59 -13.15 -4.26 13.26
N GLU A 60 -12.14 -4.45 14.10
CA GLU A 60 -10.99 -5.31 13.82
C GLU A 60 -11.40 -6.78 13.60
N GLU A 61 -12.30 -7.32 14.42
CA GLU A 61 -12.86 -8.68 14.23
C GLU A 61 -13.54 -8.83 12.88
N ILE A 62 -14.38 -7.86 12.50
CA ILE A 62 -15.04 -7.86 11.18
C ILE A 62 -13.99 -7.92 10.07
N TRP A 63 -12.98 -7.06 10.13
CA TRP A 63 -11.93 -7.02 9.12
C TRP A 63 -11.09 -8.30 9.02
N ARG A 64 -10.89 -9.01 10.14
CA ARG A 64 -10.18 -10.29 10.20
C ARG A 64 -10.98 -11.43 9.56
N ASP A 65 -12.31 -11.37 9.64
CA ASP A 65 -13.19 -12.41 9.12
C ASP A 65 -13.60 -12.21 7.65
N LEU A 66 -13.45 -10.99 7.12
CA LEU A 66 -13.80 -10.65 5.73
C LEU A 66 -12.97 -11.43 4.71
N LYS A 67 -13.65 -11.99 3.70
CA LYS A 67 -13.04 -12.62 2.53
C LYS A 67 -13.42 -11.89 1.26
N ARG A 68 -12.60 -12.03 0.22
CA ARG A 68 -12.85 -11.43 -1.10
C ARG A 68 -14.25 -11.76 -1.65
N ASN A 69 -14.71 -13.00 -1.48
CA ASN A 69 -15.99 -13.46 -2.02
C ASN A 69 -17.21 -12.84 -1.30
N ASP A 70 -17.03 -12.30 -0.09
CA ASP A 70 -18.12 -11.62 0.63
C ASP A 70 -18.46 -10.26 0.00
N ILE A 71 -17.48 -9.62 -0.66
CA ILE A 71 -17.60 -8.28 -1.25
C ILE A 71 -17.67 -8.35 -2.79
N PHE A 72 -16.89 -9.25 -3.39
CA PHE A 72 -16.80 -9.42 -4.85
C PHE A 72 -17.17 -10.85 -5.27
N PRO A 73 -18.43 -11.29 -5.06
CA PRO A 73 -18.83 -12.63 -5.46
C PRO A 73 -18.80 -12.73 -6.99
N LEU A 74 -17.95 -13.63 -7.51
CA LEU A 74 -17.99 -14.06 -8.90
C LEU A 74 -19.26 -14.90 -9.12
N THR A 75 -20.37 -14.24 -9.43
CA THR A 75 -21.61 -14.94 -9.78
C THR A 75 -21.68 -15.21 -11.29
N TRP A 76 -22.27 -16.34 -11.65
CA TRP A 76 -22.55 -16.69 -13.04
C TRP A 76 -23.47 -15.66 -13.75
N ARG A 77 -24.26 -14.89 -12.98
CA ARG A 77 -25.08 -13.77 -13.48
C ARG A 77 -24.24 -12.56 -13.88
N SER A 78 -23.21 -12.22 -13.11
CA SER A 78 -22.24 -11.17 -13.45
C SER A 78 -21.57 -11.43 -14.81
N ALA A 79 -21.18 -12.67 -15.07
CA ALA A 79 -20.60 -13.08 -16.34
C ALA A 79 -21.61 -12.94 -17.51
N ILE A 80 -22.87 -13.32 -17.32
CA ILE A 80 -23.93 -13.21 -18.34
C ILE A 80 -24.36 -11.75 -18.59
N GLY A 81 -24.41 -10.93 -17.54
CA GLY A 81 -24.74 -9.50 -17.63
C GLY A 81 -23.73 -8.74 -18.49
N TRP A 82 -22.44 -9.07 -18.37
CA TRP A 82 -21.37 -8.51 -19.19
C TRP A 82 -21.55 -8.82 -20.69
N PHE A 83 -21.91 -10.08 -21.04
CA PHE A 83 -22.27 -10.45 -22.42
C PHE A 83 -23.53 -9.76 -22.95
N ARG A 84 -24.35 -9.17 -22.08
CA ARG A 84 -25.60 -8.46 -22.41
C ARG A 84 -25.50 -6.94 -22.31
N GLY A 85 -24.30 -6.38 -22.11
CA GLY A 85 -24.07 -4.94 -22.04
C GLY A 85 -24.43 -4.29 -20.70
N ALA A 86 -24.48 -5.07 -19.61
CA ALA A 86 -24.60 -4.49 -18.27
C ALA A 86 -23.32 -3.71 -17.92
N GLY A 87 -23.47 -2.43 -17.52
CA GLY A 87 -22.36 -1.49 -17.30
C GLY A 87 -21.54 -1.67 -16.02
N SER A 88 -21.74 -2.75 -15.25
CA SER A 88 -21.01 -3.03 -13.99
C SER A 88 -20.63 -4.52 -13.85
N LEU A 89 -19.48 -4.80 -13.25
CA LEU A 89 -18.90 -6.14 -13.08
C LEU A 89 -19.53 -6.95 -11.94
N PHE A 90 -20.08 -6.29 -10.91
CA PHE A 90 -20.66 -6.93 -9.74
C PHE A 90 -22.05 -6.35 -9.42
N GLU A 91 -22.95 -7.19 -8.89
CA GLU A 91 -24.19 -6.71 -8.28
C GLU A 91 -23.87 -6.11 -6.90
N SER A 92 -24.52 -5.01 -6.53
CA SER A 92 -24.32 -4.33 -5.23
C SER A 92 -24.97 -5.04 -4.04
N THR A 93 -25.64 -6.18 -4.27
CA THR A 93 -26.41 -6.92 -3.26
C THR A 93 -25.53 -7.48 -2.14
N ALA A 94 -24.41 -8.13 -2.46
CA ALA A 94 -23.54 -8.70 -1.43
C ALA A 94 -22.87 -7.63 -0.56
N LEU A 95 -22.40 -6.53 -1.18
CA LEU A 95 -21.85 -5.39 -0.44
C LEU A 95 -22.94 -4.71 0.43
N ARG A 96 -24.15 -4.56 -0.08
CA ARG A 96 -25.29 -4.06 0.71
C ARG A 96 -25.56 -4.97 1.91
N ASP A 97 -25.71 -6.27 1.70
CA ASP A 97 -25.99 -7.24 2.77
C ASP A 97 -24.90 -7.23 3.84
N LEU A 98 -23.64 -7.06 3.43
CA LEU A 98 -22.50 -6.93 4.34
C LEU A 98 -22.61 -5.65 5.18
N ILE A 99 -22.87 -4.50 4.55
CA ILE A 99 -23.03 -3.23 5.26
C ILE A 99 -24.24 -3.30 6.20
N GLU A 100 -25.38 -3.82 5.75
CA GLU A 100 -26.59 -3.99 6.56
C GLU A 100 -26.38 -4.90 7.78
N ARG A 101 -25.54 -5.92 7.64
CA ARG A 101 -25.24 -6.86 8.73
C ARG A 101 -24.35 -6.23 9.81
N HIS A 102 -23.38 -5.42 9.41
CA HIS A 102 -22.32 -4.97 10.31
C HIS A 102 -22.49 -3.53 10.79
N LEU A 103 -23.23 -2.69 10.08
CA LEU A 103 -23.35 -1.28 10.45
C LEU A 103 -24.31 -1.10 11.63
N PRO A 104 -23.87 -0.53 12.78
CA PRO A 104 -24.72 -0.47 13.97
C PRO A 104 -25.86 0.57 13.89
N VAL A 105 -25.77 1.51 12.96
CA VAL A 105 -26.71 2.63 12.81
C VAL A 105 -27.55 2.50 11.55
N ARG A 106 -28.81 2.93 11.65
CA ARG A 106 -29.74 2.94 10.51
C ARG A 106 -29.58 4.19 9.66
N ASN A 107 -29.52 5.37 10.28
CA ASN A 107 -29.29 6.64 9.61
C ASN A 107 -27.97 7.27 10.09
N LEU A 108 -27.37 8.11 9.25
CA LEU A 108 -26.10 8.78 9.56
C LEU A 108 -26.21 9.69 10.80
N GLU A 109 -27.36 10.35 10.99
CA GLU A 109 -27.61 11.20 12.15
C GLU A 109 -27.84 10.45 13.46
N ASP A 110 -27.97 9.11 13.43
CA ASP A 110 -28.14 8.28 14.61
C ASP A 110 -26.79 7.91 15.27
N ALA A 111 -25.66 8.24 14.63
CA ALA A 111 -24.33 7.95 15.13
C ALA A 111 -23.97 8.75 16.40
N ALA A 112 -23.17 8.14 17.28
CA ALA A 112 -22.74 8.75 18.54
C ALA A 112 -21.80 9.95 18.31
N VAL A 113 -20.99 9.89 17.25
CA VAL A 113 -20.20 11.00 16.72
C VAL A 113 -20.75 11.37 15.33
N PRO A 114 -20.92 12.66 14.99
CA PRO A 114 -21.36 13.06 13.65
C PRO A 114 -20.48 12.42 12.56
N VAL A 115 -21.12 11.78 11.58
CA VAL A 115 -20.45 11.13 10.45
C VAL A 115 -20.88 11.73 9.13
N HIS A 116 -19.90 11.94 8.26
CA HIS A 116 -20.07 12.49 6.93
C HIS A 116 -19.48 11.54 5.90
N VAL A 117 -20.30 11.15 4.93
CA VAL A 117 -19.92 10.21 3.87
C VAL A 117 -19.76 10.97 2.56
N VAL A 118 -18.58 10.88 1.95
CA VAL A 118 -18.28 11.53 0.67
C VAL A 118 -18.57 10.58 -0.48
N ALA A 119 -19.35 11.06 -1.44
CA ALA A 119 -19.61 10.39 -2.72
C ALA A 119 -19.37 11.36 -3.88
N THR A 120 -19.38 10.85 -5.10
CA THR A 120 -19.17 11.65 -6.32
C THR A 120 -20.42 11.63 -7.18
N ASN A 121 -20.95 12.77 -7.60
CA ASN A 121 -22.08 12.80 -8.53
C ASN A 121 -21.63 12.62 -10.00
N LEU A 122 -22.59 12.51 -10.93
CA LEU A 122 -22.28 12.33 -12.36
C LEU A 122 -21.56 13.52 -13.02
N SER A 123 -21.58 14.72 -12.43
CA SER A 123 -20.78 15.85 -12.92
C SER A 123 -19.33 15.83 -12.42
N GLY A 124 -18.97 14.86 -11.56
CA GLY A 124 -17.66 14.76 -10.93
C GLY A 124 -17.48 15.65 -9.70
N ALA A 125 -18.57 16.20 -9.14
CA ALA A 125 -18.54 17.02 -7.94
C ALA A 125 -18.66 16.15 -6.68
N THR A 126 -17.96 16.55 -5.63
CA THR A 126 -18.04 15.97 -4.29
C THR A 126 -19.42 16.24 -3.69
N VAL A 127 -20.07 15.19 -3.19
CA VAL A 127 -21.32 15.26 -2.43
C VAL A 127 -21.06 14.73 -1.02
N CYS A 128 -21.34 15.57 -0.03
CA CYS A 128 -21.22 15.22 1.39
C CYS A 128 -22.59 14.82 1.95
N LEU A 129 -22.75 13.53 2.22
CA LEU A 129 -23.95 12.95 2.83
C LEU A 129 -23.78 12.96 4.34
N SER A 130 -24.63 13.71 5.05
CA SER A 130 -24.57 13.86 6.51
C SER A 130 -25.82 13.35 7.24
N ARG A 131 -26.84 12.92 6.48
CA ARG A 131 -28.16 12.49 6.97
C ARG A 131 -28.74 11.42 6.05
N GLY A 132 -29.70 10.67 6.57
CA GLY A 132 -30.44 9.65 5.84
C GLY A 132 -29.84 8.24 5.99
N PRO A 133 -30.34 7.26 5.21
CA PRO A 133 -29.99 5.86 5.39
C PRO A 133 -28.48 5.62 5.25
N ALA A 134 -27.85 5.13 6.32
CA ALA A 134 -26.41 4.98 6.38
C ALA A 134 -25.89 3.93 5.38
N VAL A 135 -26.65 2.85 5.19
CA VAL A 135 -26.36 1.81 4.20
C VAL A 135 -26.30 2.40 2.79
N ASP A 136 -27.29 3.21 2.40
CA ASP A 136 -27.33 3.79 1.06
C ASP A 136 -26.19 4.77 0.83
N ALA A 137 -25.85 5.57 1.84
CA ALA A 137 -24.74 6.51 1.79
C ALA A 137 -23.39 5.79 1.62
N VAL A 138 -23.12 4.76 2.44
CA VAL A 138 -21.88 3.97 2.34
C VAL A 138 -21.83 3.22 1.01
N LEU A 139 -22.95 2.64 0.56
CA LEU A 139 -23.03 1.93 -0.72
C LEU A 139 -22.75 2.87 -1.91
N ALA A 140 -23.30 4.09 -1.88
CA ALA A 140 -23.01 5.12 -2.87
C ALA A 140 -21.53 5.51 -2.87
N SER A 141 -20.97 5.72 -1.68
CA SER A 141 -19.55 6.08 -1.49
C SER A 141 -18.57 4.99 -1.91
N ALA A 142 -19.00 3.72 -1.92
CA ALA A 142 -18.21 2.56 -2.34
C ALA A 142 -18.57 2.04 -3.76
N ALA A 143 -19.40 2.77 -4.52
CA ALA A 143 -19.83 2.38 -5.85
C ALA A 143 -18.75 2.67 -6.91
N ILE A 144 -17.66 1.89 -6.88
CA ILE A 144 -16.50 2.05 -7.78
C ILE A 144 -16.98 1.89 -9.24
N PRO A 145 -16.73 2.87 -10.13
CA PRO A 145 -17.07 2.76 -11.54
C PRO A 145 -16.51 1.48 -12.15
N ILE A 146 -17.23 0.89 -13.11
CA ILE A 146 -16.92 -0.43 -13.71
C ILE A 146 -17.20 -1.59 -12.75
N ALA A 147 -16.89 -1.49 -11.45
CA ALA A 147 -17.13 -2.57 -10.50
C ALA A 147 -18.60 -2.63 -10.06
N PHE A 148 -19.20 -1.51 -9.67
CA PHE A 148 -20.55 -1.44 -9.12
C PHE A 148 -21.40 -0.39 -9.85
N PRO A 149 -22.72 -0.56 -9.90
CA PRO A 149 -23.62 0.45 -10.45
C PRO A 149 -23.69 1.69 -9.55
N SER A 150 -24.00 2.86 -10.12
CA SER A 150 -24.26 4.06 -9.34
C SER A 150 -25.51 3.91 -8.47
N VAL A 151 -25.51 4.55 -7.31
CA VAL A 151 -26.61 4.52 -6.34
C VAL A 151 -27.39 5.82 -6.42
N ARG A 152 -28.72 5.71 -6.48
CA ARG A 152 -29.59 6.89 -6.51
C ARG A 152 -29.99 7.28 -5.09
N ILE A 153 -29.64 8.49 -4.68
CA ILE A 153 -30.07 9.09 -3.41
C ILE A 153 -30.75 10.42 -3.71
N GLY A 154 -32.05 10.50 -3.44
CA GLY A 154 -32.87 11.65 -3.84
C GLY A 154 -32.90 11.83 -5.37
N ALA A 155 -32.44 13.00 -5.83
CA ALA A 155 -32.38 13.34 -7.25
C ALA A 155 -31.04 12.93 -7.91
N ASP A 156 -30.01 12.66 -7.12
CA ASP A 156 -28.65 12.44 -7.61
C ASP A 156 -28.35 10.96 -7.86
N HIS A 157 -27.55 10.71 -8.89
CA HIS A 157 -26.84 9.46 -9.09
C HIS A 157 -25.41 9.63 -8.57
N LEU A 158 -25.06 8.78 -7.61
CA LEU A 158 -23.80 8.86 -6.88
C LEU A 158 -22.92 7.64 -7.17
N MET A 159 -21.63 7.89 -7.23
CA MET A 159 -20.54 6.96 -7.45
C MET A 159 -19.52 7.10 -6.31
N ASP A 160 -18.50 6.24 -6.34
CA ASP A 160 -17.47 6.20 -5.31
C ASP A 160 -16.87 7.59 -5.01
N GLY A 161 -16.74 7.89 -3.70
CA GLY A 161 -16.19 9.16 -3.22
C GLY A 161 -14.73 9.40 -3.60
N ALA A 162 -13.97 8.32 -3.87
CA ALA A 162 -12.57 8.38 -4.24
C ALA A 162 -12.29 9.15 -5.54
N ILE A 163 -13.29 9.28 -6.41
CA ILE A 163 -13.14 10.00 -7.69
C ILE A 163 -12.95 11.51 -7.46
N ALA A 164 -13.76 12.11 -6.59
CA ALA A 164 -13.75 13.55 -6.33
C ALA A 164 -13.03 13.93 -5.03
N GLY A 165 -12.91 13.02 -4.06
CA GLY A 165 -12.25 13.29 -2.78
C GLY A 165 -11.92 12.01 -2.01
N ASN A 166 -10.88 11.28 -2.44
CA ASN A 166 -10.47 10.03 -1.79
C ASN A 166 -10.03 10.21 -0.34
N THR A 167 -9.33 11.30 -0.05
CA THR A 167 -9.00 11.69 1.32
C THR A 167 -9.71 13.02 1.59
N PRO A 168 -10.93 13.01 2.16
CA PRO A 168 -11.84 14.16 2.14
C PRO A 168 -11.47 15.27 3.15
N ILE A 169 -10.22 15.73 3.13
CA ILE A 169 -9.71 16.79 4.01
C ILE A 169 -10.33 18.16 3.70
N LEU A 170 -10.62 18.45 2.43
CA LEU A 170 -11.30 19.69 2.04
C LEU A 170 -12.73 19.71 2.59
N THR A 171 -13.45 18.60 2.49
CA THR A 171 -14.79 18.46 3.08
C THR A 171 -14.75 18.61 4.60
N ALA A 172 -13.76 18.02 5.28
CA ALA A 172 -13.60 18.21 6.72
C ALA A 172 -13.34 19.68 7.10
N ALA A 173 -12.51 20.39 6.33
CA ALA A 173 -12.25 21.81 6.51
C ALA A 173 -13.51 22.67 6.27
N GLU A 174 -14.30 22.36 5.22
CA GLU A 174 -15.58 23.02 4.93
C GLU A 174 -16.63 22.81 6.03
N LEU A 175 -16.61 21.64 6.68
CA LEU A 175 -17.44 21.32 7.85
C LEU A 175 -16.95 22.01 9.14
N GLY A 176 -15.84 22.75 9.08
CA GLY A 176 -15.34 23.57 10.18
C GLY A 176 -14.24 22.92 11.02
N ALA A 177 -13.59 21.86 10.53
CA ALA A 177 -12.42 21.30 11.21
C ALA A 177 -11.31 22.34 11.32
N THR A 178 -10.74 22.47 12.52
CA THR A 178 -9.51 23.25 12.77
C THR A 178 -8.30 22.35 12.97
N ARG A 179 -8.54 21.07 13.31
CA ARG A 179 -7.56 19.99 13.37
C ARG A 179 -8.10 18.79 12.61
N ILE A 180 -7.29 18.16 11.77
CA ILE A 180 -7.65 16.95 11.01
C ILE A 180 -6.61 15.87 11.31
N ILE A 181 -7.06 14.67 11.67
CA ILE A 181 -6.21 13.48 11.75
C ILE A 181 -6.63 12.55 10.62
N VAL A 182 -5.72 12.29 9.69
CA VAL A 182 -5.96 11.50 8.48
C VAL A 182 -5.52 10.06 8.70
N LEU A 183 -6.45 9.12 8.50
CA LEU A 183 -6.19 7.69 8.47
C LEU A 183 -6.08 7.23 7.01
N GLN A 184 -4.86 7.08 6.53
CA GLN A 184 -4.59 6.61 5.18
C GLN A 184 -4.63 5.08 5.08
N THR A 185 -5.03 4.61 3.91
CA THR A 185 -4.95 3.20 3.48
C THR A 185 -3.64 2.90 2.75
N GLY A 186 -2.95 3.94 2.25
CA GLY A 186 -1.83 3.76 1.32
C GLY A 186 -2.28 3.30 -0.07
N TYR A 187 -1.32 3.09 -0.96
CA TYR A 187 -1.57 2.56 -2.30
C TYR A 187 -0.59 1.42 -2.56
N ALA A 188 -0.99 0.42 -3.35
CA ALA A 188 -0.07 -0.59 -3.85
C ALA A 188 0.91 0.09 -4.82
N CYS A 189 2.06 0.48 -4.29
CA CYS A 189 3.15 1.14 -5.03
C CYS A 189 4.09 0.13 -5.70
N SER A 190 3.97 -1.15 -5.33
CA SER A 190 4.67 -2.30 -5.94
C SER A 190 3.85 -2.79 -7.13
N ILE A 191 4.18 -2.35 -8.35
CA ILE A 191 3.70 -3.01 -9.56
C ILE A 191 4.90 -3.49 -10.39
N ASP A 192 5.01 -4.80 -10.55
CA ASP A 192 6.04 -5.48 -11.36
C ASP A 192 5.75 -5.35 -12.87
N GLY A 193 5.61 -4.10 -13.34
CA GLY A 193 5.37 -3.75 -14.74
C GLY A 193 3.96 -3.20 -15.04
N PRO A 194 3.72 -2.78 -16.30
CA PRO A 194 2.45 -2.20 -16.69
C PRO A 194 1.31 -3.23 -16.54
N PRO A 195 0.17 -2.87 -15.92
CA PRO A 195 -0.96 -3.78 -15.76
C PRO A 195 -1.44 -4.37 -17.09
N ASN A 196 -1.75 -5.66 -17.10
CA ASN A 196 -2.20 -6.36 -18.29
C ASN A 196 -3.69 -6.12 -18.57
N GLY A 197 -4.02 -5.69 -19.79
CA GLY A 197 -5.40 -5.45 -20.24
C GLY A 197 -5.89 -4.01 -20.05
N ALA A 198 -6.90 -3.61 -20.82
CA ALA A 198 -7.40 -2.23 -20.84
C ALA A 198 -8.02 -1.79 -19.50
N VAL A 199 -8.78 -2.67 -18.85
CA VAL A 199 -9.42 -2.39 -17.55
C VAL A 199 -8.38 -2.19 -16.45
N ALA A 200 -7.37 -3.05 -16.38
CA ALA A 200 -6.32 -2.94 -15.36
C ALA A 200 -5.48 -1.66 -15.52
N ARG A 201 -5.17 -1.25 -16.76
CA ARG A 201 -4.50 0.03 -17.04
C ARG A 201 -5.35 1.24 -16.67
N GLY A 202 -6.66 1.18 -16.95
CA GLY A 202 -7.60 2.23 -16.54
C GLY A 202 -7.70 2.36 -15.02
N MET A 203 -7.79 1.24 -14.30
CA MET A 203 -7.79 1.23 -12.84
C MET A 203 -6.49 1.77 -12.25
N HIS A 204 -5.34 1.41 -12.83
CA HIS A 204 -4.05 1.95 -12.40
C HIS A 204 -3.94 3.46 -12.62
N ALA A 205 -4.36 3.96 -13.79
CA ALA A 205 -4.41 5.40 -14.05
C ALA A 205 -5.33 6.14 -13.05
N LEU A 206 -6.48 5.55 -12.72
CA LEU A 206 -7.38 6.08 -11.70
C LEU A 206 -6.71 6.11 -10.31
N THR A 207 -5.99 5.05 -9.92
CA THR A 207 -5.21 5.02 -8.67
C THR A 207 -4.17 6.14 -8.61
N LEU A 208 -3.46 6.43 -9.71
CA LEU A 208 -2.49 7.52 -9.77
C LEU A 208 -3.15 8.90 -9.65
N LEU A 209 -4.30 9.11 -10.30
CA LEU A 209 -5.07 10.35 -10.17
C LEU A 209 -5.53 10.59 -8.72
N ILE A 210 -5.96 9.51 -8.05
CA ILE A 210 -6.35 9.52 -6.65
C ILE A 210 -5.16 9.83 -5.74
N ALA A 211 -4.01 9.18 -5.95
CA ALA A 211 -2.81 9.39 -5.14
C ALA A 211 -2.34 10.86 -5.19
N ASN A 212 -2.36 11.46 -6.37
CA ASN A 212 -1.96 12.86 -6.57
C ASN A 212 -2.98 13.89 -6.00
N GLN A 213 -4.19 13.46 -5.64
CA GLN A 213 -5.21 14.37 -5.12
C GLN A 213 -4.88 14.88 -3.72
N MET A 214 -4.36 14.02 -2.84
CA MET A 214 -4.07 14.40 -1.46
C MET A 214 -3.07 15.56 -1.37
N GLU A 215 -2.00 15.50 -2.16
CA GLU A 215 -0.97 16.53 -2.17
C GLU A 215 -1.52 17.89 -2.63
N ARG A 216 -2.37 17.87 -3.68
CA ARG A 216 -3.06 19.07 -4.16
C ARG A 216 -3.99 19.64 -3.08
N ASP A 217 -4.77 18.79 -2.43
CA ASP A 217 -5.78 19.21 -1.47
C ASP A 217 -5.14 19.80 -0.21
N LEU A 218 -3.99 19.27 0.22
CA LEU A 218 -3.19 19.87 1.31
C LEU A 218 -2.64 21.24 0.94
N LYS A 219 -2.14 21.42 -0.28
CA LYS A 219 -1.70 22.73 -0.78
C LYS A 219 -2.85 23.74 -0.78
N LEU A 220 -4.07 23.30 -1.09
CA LEU A 220 -5.27 24.14 -1.07
C LEU A 220 -5.73 24.54 0.34
N ILE A 221 -5.60 23.64 1.33
CA ILE A 221 -5.87 23.98 2.75
C ILE A 221 -4.92 25.08 3.24
N GLY A 222 -3.66 25.06 2.79
CA GLY A 222 -2.73 26.19 2.94
C GLY A 222 -2.47 26.60 4.40
N GLY A 223 -2.37 25.64 5.31
CA GLY A 223 -2.08 25.86 6.74
C GLY A 223 -3.23 26.47 7.55
N LYS A 224 -4.44 26.59 6.98
CA LYS A 224 -5.63 27.07 7.70
C LYS A 224 -6.17 26.07 8.73
N VAL A 225 -5.80 24.80 8.57
CA VAL A 225 -6.22 23.66 9.38
C VAL A 225 -4.98 22.85 9.71
N ASP A 226 -4.83 22.45 10.96
CA ASP A 226 -3.73 21.59 11.39
C ASP A 226 -4.02 20.16 10.95
N VAL A 227 -3.38 19.72 9.86
CA VAL A 227 -3.56 18.37 9.31
C VAL A 227 -2.42 17.48 9.79
N HIS A 228 -2.75 16.35 10.42
CA HIS A 228 -1.82 15.32 10.82
C HIS A 228 -2.13 14.04 10.05
N VAL A 229 -1.16 13.50 9.33
CA VAL A 229 -1.34 12.27 8.56
C VAL A 229 -0.73 11.10 9.32
N ALA A 230 -1.56 10.17 9.78
CA ALA A 230 -1.07 8.94 10.37
C ALA A 230 -0.27 8.14 9.33
N PRO A 231 0.82 7.47 9.73
CA PRO A 231 1.70 6.79 8.79
C PRO A 231 0.94 5.67 8.06
N HIS A 232 1.12 5.59 6.74
CA HIS A 232 0.68 4.45 5.95
C HIS A 232 1.79 3.38 5.89
N LEU A 233 1.42 2.14 5.54
CA LEU A 233 2.38 1.05 5.41
C LEU A 233 3.19 1.20 4.12
N CYS A 234 4.52 1.04 4.21
CA CYS A 234 5.40 1.01 3.05
C CYS A 234 6.54 -0.01 3.29
N PRO A 235 6.91 -0.85 2.29
CA PRO A 235 6.18 -1.10 1.05
C PRO A 235 4.85 -1.83 1.29
N LEU A 236 3.92 -1.62 0.36
CA LEU A 236 2.60 -2.26 0.31
C LEU A 236 2.50 -3.12 -0.96
N ASP A 237 2.64 -4.43 -0.79
CA ASP A 237 2.54 -5.42 -1.87
C ASP A 237 1.20 -6.19 -1.83
N VAL A 238 0.20 -5.60 -1.14
CA VAL A 238 -1.13 -6.19 -1.01
C VAL A 238 -2.07 -5.53 -1.99
N SER A 239 -2.68 -6.33 -2.86
CA SER A 239 -3.73 -5.84 -3.75
C SER A 239 -4.92 -5.28 -2.94
N PRO A 240 -5.48 -4.11 -3.30
CA PRO A 240 -6.70 -3.56 -2.71
C PRO A 240 -7.97 -4.43 -2.85
N PHE A 241 -7.87 -5.57 -3.53
CA PHE A 241 -8.93 -6.57 -3.68
C PHE A 241 -8.65 -7.87 -2.92
N ASN A 242 -7.51 -7.96 -2.22
CA ASN A 242 -7.13 -9.09 -1.39
C ASN A 242 -7.39 -8.77 0.10
N PHE A 243 -8.27 -9.54 0.72
CA PHE A 243 -8.65 -9.38 2.14
C PHE A 243 -7.94 -10.38 3.06
N ASP A 244 -7.21 -11.36 2.52
CA ASP A 244 -6.58 -12.43 3.30
C ASP A 244 -5.44 -11.93 4.21
N GLN A 245 -4.96 -10.69 3.99
CA GLN A 245 -3.89 -10.08 4.76
C GLN A 245 -4.38 -9.03 5.79
N SER A 246 -5.68 -8.85 5.97
CA SER A 246 -6.25 -7.82 6.86
C SER A 246 -5.65 -7.85 8.26
N ALA A 247 -5.52 -9.03 8.88
CA ALA A 247 -4.94 -9.18 10.22
C ALA A 247 -3.49 -8.67 10.29
N ALA A 248 -2.65 -9.05 9.32
CA ALA A 248 -1.25 -8.63 9.26
C ALA A 248 -1.13 -7.12 9.01
N LEU A 249 -2.00 -6.55 8.18
CA LEU A 249 -2.04 -5.11 7.89
C LEU A 249 -2.43 -4.30 9.13
N ILE A 250 -3.44 -4.76 9.90
CA ILE A 250 -3.88 -4.12 11.14
C ILE A 250 -2.72 -4.07 12.15
N GLU A 251 -2.05 -5.20 12.38
CA GLU A 251 -0.94 -5.25 13.36
C GLU A 251 0.24 -4.37 12.95
N ARG A 252 0.65 -4.41 11.68
CA ARG A 252 1.72 -3.54 11.16
C ARG A 252 1.36 -2.06 11.32
N ALA A 253 0.13 -1.68 10.97
CA ALA A 253 -0.32 -0.29 11.03
C ALA A 253 -0.39 0.21 12.48
N SER A 254 -0.81 -0.64 13.41
CA SER A 254 -0.80 -0.33 14.84
C SER A 254 0.62 -0.12 15.36
N VAL A 255 1.58 -1.01 15.05
CA VAL A 255 2.98 -0.82 15.48
C VAL A 255 3.55 0.50 14.96
N GLN A 256 3.34 0.80 13.67
CA GLN A 256 3.85 2.01 13.05
C GLN A 256 3.17 3.28 13.60
N THR A 257 1.86 3.24 13.82
CA THR A 257 1.11 4.38 14.38
C THR A 257 1.51 4.64 15.82
N ARG A 258 1.73 3.61 16.64
CA ARG A 258 2.22 3.77 18.01
C ARG A 258 3.60 4.45 18.03
N ALA A 259 4.53 3.96 17.21
CA ALA A 259 5.85 4.58 17.10
C ALA A 259 5.79 6.05 16.66
N TRP A 260 4.87 6.38 15.74
CA TRP A 260 4.64 7.75 15.30
C TRP A 260 4.05 8.63 16.42
N LEU A 261 3.09 8.12 17.19
CA LEU A 261 2.54 8.82 18.36
C LEU A 261 3.61 9.07 19.42
N ASP A 262 4.42 8.06 19.75
CA ASP A 262 5.52 8.15 20.72
C ASP A 262 6.60 9.17 20.28
N ALA A 263 6.81 9.31 18.98
CA ALA A 263 7.70 10.31 18.38
C ALA A 263 7.09 11.73 18.32
N GLY A 264 5.88 11.93 18.85
CA GLY A 264 5.21 13.23 18.84
C GLY A 264 4.57 13.58 17.49
N GLY A 265 4.12 12.58 16.72
CA GLY A 265 3.51 12.77 15.40
C GLY A 265 2.30 13.68 15.34
N LEU A 266 1.64 13.90 16.49
CA LEU A 266 0.53 14.86 16.64
C LEU A 266 0.95 16.25 17.14
N ALA A 267 2.24 16.46 17.42
CA ALA A 267 2.76 17.73 17.94
C ALA A 267 2.94 18.81 16.87
N GLN A 268 3.07 18.41 15.60
CA GLN A 268 3.22 19.31 14.46
C GLN A 268 2.32 18.86 13.31
N ALA A 269 1.76 19.82 12.58
CA ALA A 269 1.01 19.55 11.36
C ALA A 269 1.96 18.97 10.30
N THR A 270 1.48 17.98 9.55
CA THR A 270 2.22 17.34 8.47
C THR A 270 2.50 18.35 7.36
N SER A 271 3.77 18.51 7.01
CA SER A 271 4.15 19.36 5.87
C SER A 271 3.89 18.64 4.54
N PRO A 272 3.56 19.36 3.45
CA PRO A 272 3.47 18.74 2.12
C PRO A 272 4.77 18.03 1.69
N ALA A 273 5.93 18.50 2.16
CA ALA A 273 7.24 17.88 1.89
C ALA A 273 7.44 16.54 2.63
N GLU A 274 6.77 16.30 3.76
CA GLU A 274 6.75 14.97 4.41
C GLU A 274 5.87 13.97 3.64
N LEU A 275 5.02 14.46 2.73
CA LEU A 275 4.20 13.64 1.86
C LEU A 275 4.76 13.51 0.45
N GLU A 276 5.74 14.35 0.08
CA GLU A 276 6.64 14.15 -1.07
C GLU A 276 7.47 12.88 -0.81
N HIS A 277 6.83 11.74 -1.03
CA HIS A 277 7.46 10.44 -1.05
C HIS A 277 8.08 10.27 -2.43
N ASP A 278 9.41 10.42 -2.50
CA ASP A 278 10.16 9.95 -3.65
C ASP A 278 10.11 8.42 -3.68
N HIS A 279 9.12 7.87 -4.39
CA HIS A 279 8.95 6.43 -4.56
C HIS A 279 10.18 5.76 -5.19
N ALA A 280 11.00 6.50 -5.94
CA ALA A 280 12.25 5.98 -6.49
C ALA A 280 13.35 5.83 -5.41
N ALA A 281 13.33 6.63 -4.35
CA ALA A 281 14.35 6.58 -3.30
C ALA A 281 14.08 5.52 -2.21
N MET A 282 12.81 5.14 -1.98
CA MET A 282 12.40 4.35 -0.81
C MET A 282 11.92 2.90 -1.12
N MET A 283 11.57 2.60 -2.38
CA MET A 283 11.37 1.20 -2.85
C MET A 283 12.67 0.38 -2.85
N MET A 284 13.79 1.06 -2.66
CA MET A 284 15.11 0.50 -2.70
C MET A 284 15.67 0.53 -1.28
N GLY A 285 15.54 -0.58 -0.55
CA GLY A 285 16.76 -1.01 0.14
C GLY A 285 17.92 -0.94 -0.87
N PRO A 286 19.16 -0.58 -0.46
CA PRO A 286 20.23 -0.31 -1.42
C PRO A 286 20.24 -1.41 -2.49
N PRO A 287 20.18 -1.05 -3.79
CA PRO A 287 19.97 -2.03 -4.85
C PRO A 287 20.89 -3.23 -4.68
N ALA A 288 20.36 -4.41 -5.01
CA ALA A 288 21.17 -5.61 -5.07
C ALA A 288 22.42 -5.34 -5.90
N ALA A 289 23.54 -5.95 -5.51
CA ALA A 289 24.83 -5.69 -6.12
C ALA A 289 25.21 -4.19 -6.18
N GLY A 290 24.72 -3.36 -5.25
CA GLY A 290 25.03 -1.93 -5.21
C GLY A 290 24.52 -1.13 -6.42
N GLY A 291 23.54 -1.65 -7.16
CA GLY A 291 22.97 -0.98 -8.34
C GLY A 291 23.59 -1.41 -9.66
N TYR A 292 24.51 -2.37 -9.65
CA TYR A 292 25.09 -2.92 -10.86
C TYR A 292 24.17 -3.96 -11.52
N ASP A 293 24.18 -3.93 -12.84
CA ASP A 293 23.49 -4.90 -13.69
C ASP A 293 24.19 -6.27 -13.57
N VAL A 294 23.54 -7.19 -12.86
CA VAL A 294 24.09 -8.53 -12.60
C VAL A 294 24.23 -9.40 -13.86
N VAL A 295 23.49 -9.11 -14.93
CA VAL A 295 23.64 -9.81 -16.21
C VAL A 295 24.91 -9.35 -16.92
N SER A 296 25.25 -8.06 -16.80
CA SER A 296 26.44 -7.49 -17.43
C SER A 296 27.76 -8.10 -16.95
N TYR A 297 27.81 -8.69 -15.75
CA TYR A 297 29.00 -9.40 -15.25
C TYR A 297 29.37 -10.62 -16.10
N PHE A 298 28.40 -11.21 -16.79
CA PHE A 298 28.59 -12.42 -17.60
C PHE A 298 28.83 -12.10 -19.08
N ALA A 299 28.92 -10.82 -19.46
CA ALA A 299 29.27 -10.42 -20.81
C ALA A 299 30.78 -10.56 -21.04
N ASP A 300 31.18 -11.14 -22.17
CA ASP A 300 32.59 -11.38 -22.50
C ASP A 300 33.41 -10.07 -22.49
N GLY A 301 34.34 -9.97 -21.52
CA GLY A 301 35.33 -8.89 -21.42
C GLY A 301 34.84 -7.53 -20.91
N GLY A 302 33.62 -7.43 -20.37
CA GLY A 302 33.01 -6.16 -19.96
C GLY A 302 33.21 -5.79 -18.49
N THR A 303 33.45 -4.51 -18.22
CA THR A 303 33.22 -3.91 -16.89
C THR A 303 31.73 -3.98 -16.56
N PRO A 304 31.32 -4.38 -15.35
CA PRO A 304 29.91 -4.42 -14.97
C PRO A 304 29.29 -3.03 -15.15
N MET A 305 28.12 -3.00 -15.77
CA MET A 305 27.38 -1.78 -16.07
C MET A 305 26.57 -1.35 -14.85
N VAL A 306 26.43 -0.04 -14.66
CA VAL A 306 25.49 0.50 -13.68
C VAL A 306 24.07 0.35 -14.23
N GLY A 307 23.18 -0.23 -13.44
CA GLY A 307 21.79 -0.38 -13.79
C GLY A 307 20.99 0.92 -13.63
N SER A 308 19.88 1.02 -14.35
CA SER A 308 18.94 2.13 -14.27
C SER A 308 17.71 1.71 -13.45
N PRO A 309 17.13 2.61 -12.63
CA PRO A 309 15.83 2.36 -11.99
C PRO A 309 14.67 2.22 -13.01
N GLU A 310 14.90 2.51 -14.30
CA GLU A 310 13.92 2.28 -15.38
C GLU A 310 13.82 0.80 -15.79
N PHE A 311 14.84 -0.01 -15.52
CA PHE A 311 14.87 -1.44 -15.86
C PHE A 311 15.14 -2.25 -14.60
N THR A 312 14.09 -2.85 -14.03
CA THR A 312 14.16 -3.50 -12.71
C THR A 312 13.67 -4.94 -12.73
N GLY A 313 14.10 -5.72 -11.74
CA GLY A 313 13.66 -7.09 -11.51
C GLY A 313 13.85 -7.48 -10.06
N ALA A 314 12.93 -8.28 -9.51
CA ALA A 314 12.95 -8.72 -8.11
C ALA A 314 13.33 -10.20 -8.01
N TYR A 315 14.19 -10.53 -7.04
CA TYR A 315 14.55 -11.92 -6.72
C TYR A 315 15.08 -12.04 -5.30
N ASP A 316 14.67 -13.09 -4.57
CA ASP A 316 15.11 -13.39 -3.19
C ASP A 316 14.96 -12.20 -2.22
N GLY A 317 13.83 -11.48 -2.34
CA GLY A 317 13.53 -10.29 -1.53
C GLY A 317 14.36 -9.05 -1.85
N MET A 318 15.15 -9.07 -2.92
CA MET A 318 16.03 -7.98 -3.34
C MET A 318 15.63 -7.43 -4.73
N MET A 319 15.84 -6.13 -4.93
CA MET A 319 15.60 -5.48 -6.24
C MET A 319 16.92 -5.26 -6.98
N TYR A 320 16.94 -5.65 -8.26
CA TYR A 320 18.06 -5.53 -9.19
C TYR A 320 17.76 -4.48 -10.24
N PHE A 321 18.80 -3.73 -10.62
CA PHE A 321 18.76 -2.72 -11.68
C PHE A 321 19.54 -3.19 -12.90
N PHE A 322 19.03 -2.90 -14.09
CA PHE A 322 19.61 -3.34 -15.36
C PHE A 322 19.92 -2.14 -16.23
N ALA A 323 20.96 -2.24 -17.05
CA ALA A 323 21.36 -1.17 -17.95
C ALA A 323 20.40 -1.02 -19.16
N ASN A 324 19.66 -2.08 -19.48
CA ASN A 324 18.70 -2.13 -20.58
C ASN A 324 17.64 -3.22 -20.34
N CYS A 325 16.59 -3.22 -21.19
CA CYS A 325 15.50 -4.18 -21.10
C CYS A 325 15.90 -5.62 -21.46
N ASP A 326 16.88 -5.85 -22.34
CA ASP A 326 17.33 -7.20 -22.70
C ASP A 326 17.97 -7.92 -21.50
N ASN A 327 18.81 -7.20 -20.74
CA ASN A 327 19.44 -7.71 -19.53
C ASN A 327 18.39 -7.97 -18.43
N ARG A 328 17.41 -7.08 -18.25
CA ARG A 328 16.28 -7.33 -17.36
C ARG A 328 15.54 -8.61 -17.73
N ASP A 329 15.22 -8.79 -19.01
CA ASP A 329 14.43 -9.94 -19.47
C ASP A 329 15.22 -11.24 -19.35
N ALA A 330 16.53 -11.21 -19.60
CA ALA A 330 17.42 -12.33 -19.34
C ALA A 330 17.46 -12.69 -17.85
N PHE A 331 17.54 -11.70 -16.95
CA PHE A 331 17.51 -11.92 -15.50
C PHE A 331 16.18 -12.51 -15.05
N VAL A 332 15.06 -11.94 -15.46
CA VAL A 332 13.72 -12.42 -15.07
C VAL A 332 13.48 -13.86 -15.54
N ALA A 333 14.04 -14.26 -16.68
CA ALA A 333 13.92 -15.61 -17.20
C ALA A 333 14.69 -16.66 -16.38
N ASP A 334 15.84 -16.31 -15.80
CA ASP A 334 16.67 -17.21 -15.00
C ASP A 334 17.44 -16.46 -13.90
N PRO A 335 16.75 -15.95 -12.86
CA PRO A 335 17.35 -15.03 -11.90
C PRO A 335 18.42 -15.71 -11.02
N ALA A 336 18.28 -17.02 -10.79
CA ALA A 336 19.23 -17.82 -10.00
C ALA A 336 20.61 -17.91 -10.67
N ARG A 337 20.67 -17.83 -12.00
CA ARG A 337 21.92 -17.81 -12.77
C ARG A 337 22.73 -16.53 -12.56
N TYR A 338 22.05 -15.39 -12.46
CA TYR A 338 22.71 -14.08 -12.46
C TYR A 338 22.87 -13.49 -11.07
N ALA A 339 22.02 -13.87 -10.11
CA ALA A 339 22.08 -13.36 -8.75
C ALA A 339 23.43 -13.68 -8.08
N PRO A 340 24.03 -12.71 -7.35
CA PRO A 340 25.27 -12.93 -6.63
C PRO A 340 25.05 -13.93 -5.51
N GLN A 341 26.03 -14.82 -5.33
CA GLN A 341 26.00 -15.82 -4.29
C GLN A 341 26.02 -15.16 -2.90
N TYR A 342 25.42 -15.85 -1.93
CA TYR A 342 25.36 -15.40 -0.54
C TYR A 342 24.66 -14.03 -0.36
N GLY A 343 23.70 -13.72 -1.23
CA GLY A 343 22.96 -12.46 -1.20
C GLY A 343 23.84 -11.22 -1.43
N GLY A 344 24.96 -11.36 -2.15
CA GLY A 344 25.89 -10.26 -2.41
C GLY A 344 26.86 -9.95 -1.26
N ARG A 345 26.93 -10.82 -0.24
CA ARG A 345 27.93 -10.71 0.83
C ARG A 345 29.31 -11.17 0.34
N CYS A 346 30.36 -10.74 1.02
CA CYS A 346 31.73 -11.14 0.73
C CYS A 346 31.88 -12.66 0.88
N ALA A 347 32.16 -13.35 -0.23
CA ALA A 347 32.29 -14.80 -0.29
C ALA A 347 33.40 -15.33 0.63
N TYR A 348 34.52 -14.61 0.73
CA TYR A 348 35.62 -14.96 1.63
C TYR A 348 35.28 -14.77 3.11
N ALA A 349 34.55 -13.71 3.44
CA ALA A 349 34.05 -13.50 4.81
C ALA A 349 33.06 -14.60 5.19
N MET A 350 32.17 -14.97 4.27
CA MET A 350 31.24 -16.10 4.44
C MET A 350 32.00 -17.41 4.67
N ALA A 351 33.08 -17.68 3.93
CA ALA A 351 33.98 -18.82 4.15
C ALA A 351 34.72 -18.80 5.51
N ARG A 352 34.65 -17.70 6.26
CA ARG A 352 35.18 -17.56 7.62
C ARG A 352 34.11 -17.43 8.70
N GLY A 353 32.83 -17.44 8.32
CA GLY A 353 31.70 -17.30 9.24
C GLY A 353 31.46 -15.85 9.68
N SER A 354 31.95 -14.88 8.91
CA SER A 354 31.70 -13.47 9.13
C SER A 354 30.70 -12.95 8.09
N ASP A 355 29.87 -12.01 8.52
CA ASP A 355 28.87 -11.40 7.66
C ASP A 355 29.29 -9.97 7.29
N VAL A 356 29.80 -9.81 6.06
CA VAL A 356 30.33 -8.54 5.56
C VAL A 356 29.81 -8.29 4.15
N LYS A 357 29.42 -7.05 3.85
CA LYS A 357 28.98 -6.63 2.51
C LYS A 357 30.11 -6.84 1.49
N GLY A 358 29.80 -7.40 0.32
CA GLY A 358 30.74 -7.48 -0.80
C GLY A 358 30.79 -6.17 -1.59
N ASP A 359 31.93 -5.90 -2.23
CA ASP A 359 32.10 -4.82 -3.20
C ASP A 359 31.76 -5.34 -4.61
N PRO A 360 30.76 -4.75 -5.30
CA PRO A 360 30.39 -5.14 -6.67
C PRO A 360 31.50 -4.99 -7.70
N HIS A 361 32.54 -4.19 -7.41
CA HIS A 361 33.73 -4.06 -8.28
C HIS A 361 34.75 -5.16 -8.08
N VAL A 362 34.68 -5.89 -6.96
CA VAL A 362 35.63 -6.93 -6.60
C VAL A 362 34.91 -8.26 -6.67
N TYR A 363 34.89 -8.86 -7.86
CA TYR A 363 34.09 -10.03 -8.15
C TYR A 363 34.89 -11.16 -8.79
N HIS A 364 34.34 -12.37 -8.70
CA HIS A 364 34.83 -13.56 -9.40
C HIS A 364 33.64 -14.34 -9.98
N ILE A 365 33.81 -14.92 -11.16
CA ILE A 365 32.82 -15.83 -11.75
C ILE A 365 33.46 -17.20 -11.86
N ASP A 366 32.88 -18.19 -11.16
CA ASP A 366 33.31 -19.59 -11.21
C ASP A 366 32.11 -20.49 -11.44
N GLY A 367 32.21 -21.41 -12.41
CA GLY A 367 31.11 -22.33 -12.74
C GLY A 367 29.78 -21.65 -13.09
N GLY A 368 29.81 -20.41 -13.61
CA GLY A 368 28.61 -19.62 -13.90
C GLY A 368 27.97 -18.95 -12.68
N ARG A 369 28.64 -18.93 -11.52
CA ARG A 369 28.17 -18.28 -10.28
C ARG A 369 28.96 -17.00 -10.03
N LEU A 370 28.27 -15.92 -9.67
CA LEU A 370 28.87 -14.61 -9.35
C LEU A 370 29.18 -14.48 -7.86
N PHE A 371 30.43 -14.18 -7.50
CA PHE A 371 30.88 -13.98 -6.12
C PHE A 371 31.45 -12.58 -5.93
N PHE A 372 31.09 -11.89 -4.85
CA PHE A 372 31.71 -10.63 -4.45
C PHE A 372 32.71 -10.82 -3.31
N ASN A 373 33.73 -9.98 -3.25
CA ASN A 373 34.69 -9.88 -2.15
C ASN A 373 34.70 -8.46 -1.59
N LEU A 374 35.22 -8.29 -0.38
CA LEU A 374 35.22 -7.01 0.33
C LEU A 374 36.12 -5.97 -0.35
N ASP A 375 37.31 -6.40 -0.79
CA ASP A 375 38.34 -5.54 -1.36
C ASP A 375 39.35 -6.40 -2.17
N PRO A 376 40.23 -5.78 -2.98
CA PRO A 376 41.19 -6.52 -3.80
C PRO A 376 42.19 -7.39 -3.02
N HIS A 377 42.53 -7.01 -1.79
CA HIS A 377 43.44 -7.81 -0.96
C HIS A 377 42.76 -9.10 -0.47
N ILE A 378 41.50 -9.01 -0.05
CA ILE A 378 40.66 -10.15 0.31
C ILE A 378 40.39 -11.04 -0.90
N HIS A 379 40.16 -10.46 -2.07
CA HIS A 379 40.00 -11.21 -3.32
C HIS A 379 41.25 -12.04 -3.67
N ALA A 380 42.44 -11.45 -3.60
CA ALA A 380 43.68 -12.19 -3.82
C ALA A 380 43.89 -13.33 -2.80
N GLN A 381 43.34 -13.22 -1.58
CA GLN A 381 43.34 -14.33 -0.62
C GLN A 381 42.30 -15.41 -0.97
N TRP A 382 41.13 -15.00 -1.48
CA TRP A 382 40.07 -15.89 -1.93
C TRP A 382 40.54 -16.80 -3.07
N GLU A 383 41.24 -16.23 -4.06
CA GLU A 383 41.71 -16.96 -5.25
C GLU A 383 42.76 -18.03 -4.96
N ARG A 384 43.55 -17.90 -3.89
CA ARG A 384 44.63 -18.85 -3.54
C ARG A 384 44.15 -20.27 -3.24
N ASP A 385 42.91 -20.41 -2.75
CA ASP A 385 42.30 -21.70 -2.43
C ASP A 385 40.80 -21.67 -2.73
N LEU A 386 40.47 -21.17 -3.94
CA LEU A 386 39.12 -20.87 -4.41
C LEU A 386 38.12 -22.00 -4.12
N ALA A 387 38.42 -23.22 -4.57
CA ALA A 387 37.51 -24.36 -4.45
C ALA A 387 37.20 -24.74 -2.99
N ASN A 388 38.17 -24.59 -2.08
CA ASN A 388 37.96 -24.83 -0.66
C ASN A 388 37.16 -23.69 -0.01
N HIS A 389 37.45 -22.45 -0.38
CA HIS A 389 36.70 -21.30 0.13
C HIS A 389 35.23 -21.33 -0.29
N ILE A 390 34.93 -21.68 -1.55
CA ILE A 390 33.55 -21.88 -2.05
C ILE A 390 32.86 -22.95 -1.21
N ARG A 391 33.46 -24.15 -1.08
CA ARG A 391 32.87 -25.25 -0.30
C ARG A 391 32.55 -24.85 1.15
N ARG A 392 33.44 -24.08 1.78
CA ARG A 392 33.27 -23.59 3.16
C ARG A 392 32.23 -22.48 3.28
N ALA A 393 32.09 -21.63 2.26
CA ALA A 393 31.08 -20.57 2.23
C ALA A 393 29.68 -21.17 1.99
N ASP A 394 29.56 -22.10 1.03
CA ASP A 394 28.33 -22.84 0.74
C ASP A 394 27.80 -23.55 2.00
N ALA A 395 28.65 -24.33 2.67
CA ALA A 395 28.26 -25.06 3.89
C ALA A 395 27.74 -24.14 5.01
N ARG A 396 28.30 -22.94 5.16
CA ARG A 396 27.87 -21.98 6.19
C ARG A 396 26.63 -21.20 5.78
N TRP A 397 26.51 -20.85 4.50
CA TRP A 397 25.37 -20.14 3.98
C TRP A 397 24.09 -20.96 4.14
N PHE A 398 24.12 -22.23 3.72
CA PHE A 398 22.96 -23.12 3.86
C PHE A 398 22.60 -23.38 5.32
N ALA A 399 23.58 -23.60 6.20
CA ALA A 399 23.33 -23.74 7.63
C ALA A 399 22.71 -22.49 8.30
N LYS A 400 22.90 -21.30 7.71
CA LYS A 400 22.30 -20.04 8.19
C LYS A 400 20.85 -19.87 7.70
N GLN A 401 20.46 -20.51 6.59
CA GLN A 401 19.10 -20.44 6.07
C GLN A 401 18.14 -21.42 6.77
N ASP A 402 18.68 -22.50 7.34
CA ASP A 402 17.90 -23.53 8.07
C ASP A 402 17.71 -23.23 9.57
N ALA A 403 18.27 -22.13 10.07
CA ALA A 403 18.26 -21.71 11.48
C ALA A 403 17.37 -20.47 11.69
#